data_AF-A0A7W7RFW5-F1
#
_entry.id   AF-A0A7W7RFW5-F1
#
_cell.length_a   1.000
_cell.length_b   1.000
_cell.length_c   1.000
_cell.angle_alpha   90.00
_cell.angle_beta   90.00
_cell.angle_gamma   90.00
#
_symmetry.space_group_name_H-M   'P 1'
#
loop_
_entity.id
_entity.type
_entity.pdbx_description
1 polymer ?
#
loop_
_entity_poly.entity_id
_entity_poly.type
_entity_poly.pdbx_seq_one_letter_code
_entity_poly.pdbx_strand_id
1 'polypeptide(L)' 'MSAGTVPFGGFKQSGLGREHGIEVLDAYTETKTVLVHL' A
#
# COMPACT_ATOMS: atom_id res chain seq x y z
N MET A 1 7.66 19.92 6.79
CA MET A 1 6.64 18.95 6.34
C MET A 1 7.37 17.72 5.87
N SER A 2 7.22 16.57 6.55
CA SER A 2 7.81 15.32 6.08
C SER A 2 6.93 14.80 4.94
N ALA A 3 7.40 14.90 3.70
CA ALA A 3 6.64 14.46 2.53
C ALA A 3 6.38 12.93 2.54
N GLY A 4 7.16 12.15 3.30
CA GLY A 4 7.15 10.68 3.23
C GLY A 4 5.93 9.99 3.84
N THR A 5 5.09 10.68 4.61
CA THR A 5 3.93 10.06 5.27
C THR A 5 2.63 10.18 4.47
N VAL A 6 2.61 10.96 3.38
CA VAL A 6 1.39 11.22 2.60
C VAL A 6 1.41 10.35 1.35
N PRO A 7 0.38 9.51 1.11
CA PRO A 7 0.33 8.68 -0.09
C PRO A 7 0.20 9.54 -1.36
N PHE A 8 0.95 9.16 -2.40
CA PHE A 8 0.93 9.82 -3.71
C PHE A 8 0.64 8.80 -4.82
N GLY A 9 -0.09 9.20 -5.86
CA GLY A 9 -0.32 8.34 -7.02
C GLY A 9 -1.36 8.87 -7.99
N GLY A 10 -1.45 8.24 -9.15
CA GLY A 10 -2.36 8.64 -10.22
C GLY A 10 -3.79 8.14 -10.08
N PHE A 11 -4.68 8.73 -10.87
CA PHE A 11 -6.02 8.19 -11.16
C PHE A 11 -6.10 7.82 -12.64
N LYS A 12 -6.91 6.81 -12.98
CA LYS A 12 -7.16 6.38 -14.37
C LYS A 12 -5.84 6.04 -15.10
N GLN A 13 -5.56 6.69 -16.23
CA GLN A 13 -4.37 6.45 -17.02
C GLN A 13 -3.09 7.03 -16.40
N SER A 14 -3.19 7.82 -15.34
CA SER A 14 -2.02 8.38 -14.65
C SER A 14 -1.32 7.39 -13.73
N GLY A 15 -1.87 6.20 -13.51
CA GLY A 15 -1.23 5.13 -12.73
C GLY A 15 -2.21 4.31 -11.89
N LEU A 16 -1.68 3.22 -11.32
CA LEU A 16 -2.38 2.30 -10.41
C LEU A 16 -1.53 2.12 -9.14
N GLY A 17 -2.17 2.10 -7.98
CA GLY A 17 -1.49 2.03 -6.68
C GLY A 17 -1.09 3.38 -6.10
N ARG A 18 -0.31 3.35 -5.03
CA ARG A 18 0.19 4.52 -4.29
C ARG A 18 1.65 4.31 -3.89
N GLU A 19 2.39 5.41 -3.81
CA GLU A 19 3.74 5.51 -3.26
C GLU A 19 3.70 6.33 -1.96
N HIS A 20 4.73 6.19 -1.12
CA HIS A 20 4.80 6.79 0.22
C HIS A 20 3.68 6.33 1.17
N GLY A 21 3.67 6.85 2.40
CA GLY A 21 2.69 6.46 3.40
C GLY A 21 2.79 4.98 3.79
N ILE A 22 1.73 4.46 4.39
CA ILE A 22 1.65 3.03 4.78
C ILE A 22 1.13 2.17 3.62
N GLU A 23 0.35 2.77 2.74
CA GLU A 23 -0.31 2.16 1.59
C GLU A 23 0.68 1.56 0.58
N VAL A 24 1.93 2.06 0.54
CA VAL A 24 2.99 1.50 -0.32
C VAL A 24 3.36 0.06 0.07
N LEU A 25 3.16 -0.34 1.33
CA LEU A 25 3.51 -1.67 1.80
C LEU A 25 2.67 -2.76 1.12
N ASP A 26 1.43 -2.45 0.75
CA ASP A 26 0.53 -3.39 0.05
C ASP A 26 1.07 -3.78 -1.33
N ALA A 27 1.93 -2.96 -1.95
CA ALA A 27 2.54 -3.27 -3.24
C ALA A 27 3.67 -4.32 -3.14
N TYR A 28 4.23 -4.52 -1.94
CA TYR A 28 5.40 -5.38 -1.71
C TYR A 28 5.14 -6.52 -0.74
N THR A 29 3.93 -6.59 -0.19
CA THR A 29 3.55 -7.61 0.80
C THR A 29 2.28 -8.31 0.37
N GLU A 30 2.13 -9.55 0.81
CA GLU A 30 0.92 -10.33 0.61
C GLU A 30 0.32 -10.68 1.98
N THR A 31 -0.99 -10.49 2.12
CA THR A 31 -1.69 -10.89 3.34
C THR A 31 -1.89 -12.40 3.35
N LYS A 32 -1.25 -13.09 4.30
CA LYS A 32 -1.44 -14.53 4.51
C LYS A 32 -2.48 -14.79 5.59
N THR A 33 -3.57 -15.44 5.22
CA THR A 33 -4.58 -15.93 6.17
C THR A 33 -4.11 -17.22 6.84
N VAL A 34 -4.12 -17.26 8.17
CA VAL A 34 -3.77 -18.44 8.97
C VAL A 34 -4.99 -18.89 9.77
N LEU A 35 -5.38 -20.15 9.60
CA LEU A 35 -6.47 -20.78 10.34
C LEU A 35 -5.90 -21.70 11.42
N VAL A 36 -6.35 -21.53 12.66
CA VAL A 36 -5.92 -22.34 13.81
C VAL A 36 -7.14 -23.01 14.40
N HIS A 37 -7.09 -24.33 14.53
CA HIS A 37 -8.05 -25.13 15.29
C HIS A 37 -7.44 -25.42 16.67
N LEU A 38 -8.20 -25.14 17.73
CA LEU A 38 -7.78 -25.30 19.13
C LEU A 38 -8.26 -26.63 19.69
#